data_AF-A0A6A9SD69-F1
#
_entry.id   AF-A0A6A9SD69-F1
#
_cell.length_a   1.000
_cell.length_b   1.000
_cell.length_c   1.000
_cell.angle_alpha   90.00
_cell.angle_beta   90.00
_cell.angle_gamma   90.00
#
_symmetry.space_group_name_H-M   'P 1'
#
loop_
_entity.id
_entity.type
_entity.pdbx_description
1 polymer ?
#
loop_
_entity_poly.entity_id
_entity_poly.type
_entity_poly.pdbx_seq_one_letter_code
_entity_poly.pdbx_strand_id
1 'polypeptide(L)'
;MTTDETSVEPQAVGDALDSIQSAATALGVPAETTETAVAVFRRHRDQRAVHAHDAATAAAACLYVACKVERVPRTVDEFVDATGVDRTQLLRRAKAVTSELGIDLSGFADASQYVDRYAGELGLPEGVADRAREIVDHCEDAGIAGGKSPSGWAAAAIYNASVEADMDVRQDTLTELADVTHVTIRNRYKEQREVLRERNPPPATAVEAVDWYRQYLPASEYVADTARDLLTAAGDAHSVDDEPAAWAAAALRVAGERAGAPIGMKALKTPAGCSSSDVHDRAADLEAL
;
A
#
# COMPACT_ATOMS: atom_id res chain seq x y z
N MET A 1 -56.06 -16.63 -9.61
CA MET A 1 -55.80 -16.48 -8.17
C MET A 1 -54.49 -17.22 -7.92
N THR A 2 -53.39 -16.52 -8.05
CA THR A 2 -52.03 -17.04 -7.87
C THR A 2 -51.33 -16.03 -6.99
N THR A 3 -50.80 -16.55 -5.90
CA THR A 3 -50.41 -15.86 -4.69
C THR A 3 -49.40 -14.76 -4.94
N ASP A 4 -49.77 -13.57 -4.48
CA ASP A 4 -48.89 -12.46 -4.18
C ASP A 4 -48.08 -12.82 -2.94
N GLU A 5 -46.91 -13.42 -3.13
CA GLU A 5 -45.92 -13.73 -2.07
C GLU A 5 -44.58 -13.06 -2.43
N THR A 6 -44.66 -11.78 -2.83
CA THR A 6 -43.53 -11.03 -3.41
C THR A 6 -42.94 -9.96 -2.48
N SER A 7 -43.02 -10.16 -1.16
CA SER A 7 -42.39 -9.29 -0.18
C SER A 7 -41.50 -10.11 0.74
N VAL A 8 -40.24 -9.70 0.91
CA VAL A 8 -39.40 -10.13 2.04
C VAL A 8 -40.24 -9.98 3.30
N GLU A 9 -40.43 -11.06 4.07
CA GLU A 9 -41.15 -10.97 5.34
C GLU A 9 -40.51 -9.87 6.21
N PRO A 10 -41.29 -9.03 6.92
CA PRO A 10 -40.75 -7.92 7.72
C PRO A 10 -39.61 -8.32 8.66
N GLN A 11 -39.63 -9.57 9.14
CA GLN A 11 -38.60 -10.17 9.97
C GLN A 11 -37.25 -10.30 9.24
N ALA A 12 -37.25 -10.79 8.00
CA ALA A 12 -36.02 -10.93 7.20
C ALA A 12 -35.40 -9.58 6.80
N VAL A 13 -36.18 -8.49 6.76
CA VAL A 13 -35.63 -7.13 6.63
C VAL A 13 -34.93 -6.70 7.91
N GLY A 14 -35.53 -6.94 9.07
CA GLY A 14 -34.92 -6.67 10.37
C GLY A 14 -33.58 -7.40 10.52
N ASP A 15 -33.59 -8.71 10.26
CA ASP A 15 -32.40 -9.57 10.34
C ASP A 15 -31.25 -9.08 9.43
N ALA A 16 -31.58 -8.58 8.24
CA ALA A 16 -30.60 -8.02 7.31
C ALA A 16 -29.99 -6.71 7.82
N LEU A 17 -30.81 -5.82 8.41
CA LEU A 17 -30.32 -4.57 8.99
C LEU A 17 -29.43 -4.84 10.21
N ASP A 18 -29.80 -5.80 11.05
CA ASP A 18 -28.99 -6.23 12.20
C ASP A 18 -27.66 -6.85 11.75
N SER A 19 -27.67 -7.57 10.61
CA SER A 19 -26.46 -8.11 9.98
C SER A 19 -25.54 -7.01 9.45
N ILE A 20 -26.08 -5.95 8.83
CA ILE A 20 -25.28 -4.77 8.42
C ILE A 20 -24.61 -4.15 9.65
N GLN A 21 -25.37 -3.92 10.72
CA GLN A 21 -24.84 -3.29 11.93
C GLN A 21 -23.75 -4.14 12.61
N SER A 22 -23.97 -5.46 12.68
CA SER A 22 -23.00 -6.39 13.25
C SER A 22 -21.70 -6.44 12.45
N ALA A 23 -21.80 -6.55 11.12
CA ALA A 23 -20.64 -6.55 10.22
C ALA A 23 -19.89 -5.21 10.25
N ALA A 24 -20.61 -4.09 10.24
CA ALA A 24 -20.01 -2.75 10.34
C ALA A 24 -19.22 -2.58 11.65
N THR A 25 -19.77 -3.07 12.75
CA THR A 25 -19.10 -3.05 14.06
C THR A 25 -17.84 -3.91 14.05
N ALA A 26 -17.92 -5.15 13.52
CA ALA A 26 -16.78 -6.05 13.42
C ALA A 26 -15.65 -5.47 12.55
N LEU A 27 -16.01 -4.75 11.48
CA LEU A 27 -15.08 -4.12 10.54
C LEU A 27 -14.62 -2.73 10.99
N GLY A 28 -15.14 -2.16 12.08
CA GLY A 28 -14.88 -0.78 12.48
C GLY A 28 -15.28 0.25 11.42
N VAL A 29 -16.37 -0.01 10.69
CA VAL A 29 -16.92 0.90 9.68
C VAL A 29 -17.64 2.07 10.38
N PRO A 30 -17.42 3.33 9.95
CA PRO A 30 -18.08 4.49 10.55
C PRO A 30 -19.61 4.41 10.50
N ALA A 31 -20.27 5.10 11.44
CA ALA A 31 -21.73 5.14 11.52
C ALA A 31 -22.35 5.73 10.24
N GLU A 32 -21.75 6.78 9.68
CA GLU A 32 -22.17 7.42 8.43
C GLU A 32 -22.22 6.40 7.26
N THR A 33 -21.14 5.63 7.10
CA THR A 33 -21.07 4.57 6.07
C THR A 33 -22.06 3.44 6.32
N THR A 34 -22.34 3.13 7.59
CA THR A 34 -23.34 2.14 7.99
C THR A 34 -24.75 2.61 7.63
N GLU A 35 -25.06 3.89 7.82
CA GLU A 35 -26.32 4.50 7.39
C GLU A 35 -26.47 4.45 5.86
N THR A 36 -25.40 4.75 5.12
CA THR A 36 -25.38 4.60 3.66
C THR A 36 -25.61 3.15 3.23
N ALA A 37 -25.02 2.17 3.92
CA ALA A 37 -25.28 0.76 3.65
C ALA A 37 -26.76 0.39 3.83
N VAL A 38 -27.40 0.89 4.88
CA VAL A 38 -28.84 0.71 5.12
C VAL A 38 -29.69 1.37 4.03
N ALA A 39 -29.31 2.58 3.59
CA ALA A 39 -30.00 3.28 2.50
C ALA A 39 -29.88 2.52 1.16
N VAL A 40 -28.68 2.03 0.84
CA VAL A 40 -28.42 1.18 -0.34
C VAL A 40 -29.25 -0.09 -0.28
N PHE A 41 -29.28 -0.78 0.86
CA PHE A 41 -30.05 -2.02 1.04
C PHE A 41 -31.56 -1.81 0.84
N ARG A 42 -32.14 -0.75 1.44
CA ARG A 42 -33.55 -0.42 1.28
C ARG A 42 -33.88 -0.11 -0.19
N ARG A 43 -33.06 0.71 -0.85
CA ARG A 43 -33.25 1.06 -2.26
C ARG A 43 -33.14 -0.17 -3.17
N HIS A 44 -32.17 -1.05 -2.91
CA HIS A 44 -31.99 -2.32 -3.65
C HIS A 44 -33.22 -3.21 -3.53
N ARG A 45 -33.75 -3.38 -2.32
CA ARG A 45 -34.96 -4.16 -2.06
C ARG A 45 -36.20 -3.61 -2.77
N ASP A 46 -36.35 -2.29 -2.80
CA ASP A 46 -37.54 -1.67 -3.40
C ASP A 46 -37.56 -1.83 -4.94
N GLN A 47 -36.40 -2.05 -5.57
CA GLN A 47 -36.30 -2.30 -7.02
C GLN A 47 -36.40 -3.78 -7.40
N ARG A 48 -36.09 -4.70 -6.47
CA ARG A 48 -36.06 -6.13 -6.75
C ARG A 48 -36.46 -6.93 -5.51
N ALA A 49 -37.39 -7.86 -5.68
CA ALA A 49 -37.73 -8.81 -4.62
C ALA A 49 -36.45 -9.58 -4.20
N VAL A 50 -35.94 -9.25 -3.01
CA VAL A 50 -34.86 -10.01 -2.39
C VAL A 50 -35.50 -11.28 -1.84
N HIS A 51 -34.99 -12.45 -2.19
CA HIS A 51 -35.46 -13.68 -1.53
C HIS A 51 -34.84 -13.76 -0.13
N ALA A 52 -35.59 -14.28 0.85
CA ALA A 52 -35.15 -14.34 2.25
C ALA A 52 -33.78 -15.03 2.44
N HIS A 53 -33.48 -16.07 1.65
CA HIS A 53 -32.20 -16.80 1.69
C HIS A 53 -31.00 -15.97 1.18
N ASP A 54 -31.24 -14.82 0.56
CA ASP A 54 -30.22 -13.95 -0.03
C ASP A 54 -30.09 -12.62 0.75
N ALA A 55 -30.80 -12.49 1.88
CA ALA A 55 -30.86 -11.25 2.66
C ALA A 55 -29.51 -10.91 3.32
N ALA A 56 -28.83 -11.91 3.91
CA ALA A 56 -27.52 -11.73 4.53
C ALA A 56 -26.43 -11.39 3.48
N THR A 57 -26.41 -12.09 2.35
CA THR A 57 -25.51 -11.80 1.22
C THR A 57 -25.77 -10.41 0.65
N ALA A 58 -27.05 -10.01 0.52
CA ALA A 58 -27.41 -8.67 0.08
C ALA A 58 -26.99 -7.59 1.08
N ALA A 59 -27.17 -7.81 2.39
CA ALA A 59 -26.71 -6.93 3.46
C ALA A 59 -25.19 -6.72 3.39
N ALA A 60 -24.41 -7.81 3.36
CA ALA A 60 -22.95 -7.76 3.24
C ALA A 60 -22.50 -7.01 1.97
N ALA A 61 -23.15 -7.28 0.84
CA ALA A 61 -22.87 -6.59 -0.43
C ALA A 61 -23.20 -5.09 -0.37
N CYS A 62 -24.29 -4.70 0.28
CA CYS A 62 -24.66 -3.29 0.44
C CYS A 62 -23.67 -2.54 1.34
N LEU A 63 -23.20 -3.17 2.43
CA LEU A 63 -22.14 -2.61 3.27
C LEU A 63 -20.82 -2.47 2.52
N TYR A 64 -20.45 -3.50 1.75
CA TYR A 64 -19.29 -3.45 0.86
C TYR A 64 -19.40 -2.26 -0.10
N VAL A 65 -20.52 -2.12 -0.81
CA VAL A 65 -20.77 -1.01 -1.74
C VAL A 65 -20.71 0.34 -1.04
N ALA A 66 -21.31 0.50 0.15
CA ALA A 66 -21.23 1.73 0.92
C ALA A 66 -19.79 2.11 1.29
N CYS A 67 -18.99 1.14 1.73
CA CYS A 67 -17.56 1.38 1.99
C CYS A 67 -16.83 1.81 0.72
N LYS A 68 -17.18 1.27 -0.46
CA LYS A 68 -16.59 1.69 -1.73
C LYS A 68 -16.99 3.13 -2.11
N VAL A 69 -18.25 3.49 -1.91
CA VAL A 69 -18.78 4.83 -2.22
C VAL A 69 -18.15 5.89 -1.31
N GLU A 70 -18.01 5.58 -0.03
CA GLU A 70 -17.47 6.51 0.97
C GLU A 70 -15.96 6.42 1.17
N ARG A 71 -15.28 5.62 0.34
CA ARG A 71 -13.81 5.47 0.37
C ARG A 71 -13.29 5.01 1.75
N VAL A 72 -14.01 4.06 2.35
CA VAL A 72 -13.58 3.35 3.55
C VAL A 72 -12.74 2.13 3.13
N PRO A 73 -11.42 2.14 3.37
CA PRO A 73 -10.50 1.13 2.86
C PRO A 73 -10.69 -0.21 3.59
N ARG A 74 -11.48 -1.09 2.99
CA ARG A 74 -11.64 -2.50 3.39
C ARG A 74 -11.41 -3.43 2.21
N THR A 75 -10.68 -4.52 2.44
CA THR A 75 -10.44 -5.60 1.49
C THR A 75 -11.73 -6.40 1.31
N VAL A 76 -11.76 -7.33 0.35
CA VAL A 76 -12.92 -8.21 0.18
C VAL A 76 -12.95 -9.27 1.28
N ASP A 77 -11.79 -9.77 1.64
CA ASP A 77 -11.64 -10.90 2.54
C ASP A 77 -11.98 -10.50 4.00
N GLU A 78 -11.74 -9.25 4.40
CA GLU A 78 -12.28 -8.67 5.64
C GLU A 78 -13.82 -8.82 5.75
N PHE A 79 -14.57 -8.60 4.67
CA PHE A 79 -16.03 -8.81 4.68
C PHE A 79 -16.40 -10.28 4.73
N VAL A 80 -15.65 -11.13 4.04
CA VAL A 80 -15.88 -12.59 4.06
C VAL A 80 -15.73 -13.10 5.49
N ASP A 81 -14.69 -12.67 6.19
CA ASP A 81 -14.44 -13.06 7.58
C ASP A 81 -15.50 -12.50 8.54
N ALA A 82 -15.90 -11.23 8.36
CA ALA A 82 -16.90 -10.60 9.22
C ALA A 82 -18.33 -11.13 9.03
N THR A 83 -18.66 -11.64 7.84
CA THR A 83 -20.04 -12.01 7.48
C THR A 83 -20.25 -13.50 7.22
N GLY A 84 -19.19 -14.27 6.99
CA GLY A 84 -19.26 -15.67 6.56
C GLY A 84 -19.79 -15.86 5.14
N VAL A 85 -20.03 -14.79 4.39
CA VAL A 85 -20.54 -14.85 3.01
C VAL A 85 -19.39 -15.24 2.06
N ASP A 86 -19.67 -16.17 1.15
CA ASP A 86 -18.69 -16.56 0.13
C ASP A 86 -18.21 -15.37 -0.70
N ARG A 87 -16.91 -15.31 -0.94
CA ARG A 87 -16.23 -14.24 -1.69
C ARG A 87 -16.84 -13.99 -3.06
N THR A 88 -17.15 -15.05 -3.81
CA THR A 88 -17.72 -14.94 -5.16
C THR A 88 -19.15 -14.43 -5.10
N GLN A 89 -19.93 -14.88 -4.12
CA GLN A 89 -21.29 -14.41 -3.89
C GLN A 89 -21.33 -12.94 -3.48
N LEU A 90 -20.45 -12.51 -2.56
CA LEU A 90 -20.31 -11.13 -2.15
C LEU A 90 -20.03 -10.21 -3.35
N LEU A 91 -18.99 -10.51 -4.14
CA LEU A 91 -18.61 -9.69 -5.28
C LEU A 91 -19.67 -9.69 -6.40
N ARG A 92 -20.27 -10.85 -6.68
CA ARG A 92 -21.36 -10.97 -7.65
C ARG A 92 -22.56 -10.12 -7.22
N ARG A 93 -22.93 -10.16 -5.94
CA ARG A 93 -24.05 -9.41 -5.41
C ARG A 93 -23.75 -7.91 -5.37
N ALA A 94 -22.55 -7.52 -4.96
CA ALA A 94 -22.12 -6.12 -5.00
C ALA A 94 -22.20 -5.54 -6.42
N LYS A 95 -21.76 -6.29 -7.44
CA LYS A 95 -21.89 -5.89 -8.85
C LYS A 95 -23.34 -5.76 -9.31
N ALA A 96 -24.23 -6.62 -8.83
CA ALA A 96 -25.66 -6.53 -9.12
C ALA A 96 -26.25 -5.25 -8.49
N VAL A 97 -25.99 -5.02 -7.20
CA VAL A 97 -26.45 -3.82 -6.47
C VAL A 97 -25.99 -2.54 -7.18
N THR A 98 -24.72 -2.44 -7.56
CA THR A 98 -24.20 -1.23 -8.21
C THR A 98 -24.82 -0.99 -9.58
N SER A 99 -24.99 -2.05 -10.37
CA SER A 99 -25.59 -1.96 -11.71
C SER A 99 -27.07 -1.60 -11.66
N GLU A 100 -27.82 -2.17 -10.71
CA GLU A 100 -29.26 -1.91 -10.53
C GLU A 100 -29.51 -0.47 -10.04
N LEU A 101 -28.69 -0.01 -9.08
CA LEU A 101 -28.84 1.32 -8.49
C LEU A 101 -28.18 2.45 -9.29
N GLY A 102 -27.40 2.11 -10.33
CA GLY A 102 -26.62 3.08 -11.11
C GLY A 102 -25.52 3.75 -10.30
N ILE A 103 -24.90 3.02 -9.37
CA ILE A 103 -23.80 3.51 -8.53
C ILE A 103 -22.50 3.36 -9.30
N ASP A 104 -21.81 4.47 -9.53
CA ASP A 104 -20.46 4.47 -10.08
C ASP A 104 -19.43 4.22 -8.96
N LEU A 105 -18.57 3.21 -9.15
CA LEU A 105 -17.48 2.86 -8.25
C LEU A 105 -16.11 3.25 -8.81
N SER A 106 -16.04 4.01 -9.90
CA SER A 106 -14.78 4.43 -10.53
C SER A 106 -13.80 5.10 -9.55
N GLY A 107 -14.31 5.89 -8.60
CA GLY A 107 -13.52 6.56 -7.55
C GLY A 107 -12.91 5.63 -6.49
N PHE A 108 -13.18 4.32 -6.55
CA PHE A 108 -12.66 3.33 -5.62
C PHE A 108 -11.26 2.79 -6.00
N ALA A 109 -10.78 3.10 -7.19
CA ALA A 109 -9.46 2.64 -7.66
C ALA A 109 -8.28 3.26 -6.90
N ASP A 110 -8.53 4.26 -6.06
CA ASP A 110 -7.51 5.02 -5.35
C ASP A 110 -6.83 4.16 -4.28
N ALA A 111 -5.52 3.99 -4.38
CA ALA A 111 -4.72 3.25 -3.42
C ALA A 111 -4.33 4.08 -2.18
N SER A 112 -4.38 5.41 -2.23
CA SER A 112 -3.96 6.30 -1.13
C SER A 112 -4.74 6.05 0.17
N GLN A 113 -6.05 5.81 0.09
CA GLN A 113 -6.90 5.46 1.25
C GLN A 113 -6.38 4.23 2.02
N TYR A 114 -5.82 3.26 1.30
CA TYR A 114 -5.26 2.05 1.92
C TYR A 114 -3.91 2.35 2.58
N VAL A 115 -3.12 3.28 2.03
CA VAL A 115 -1.85 3.71 2.63
C VAL A 115 -2.08 4.25 4.04
N ASP A 116 -3.04 5.15 4.21
CA ASP A 116 -3.32 5.78 5.51
C ASP A 116 -3.70 4.76 6.58
N ARG A 117 -4.61 3.85 6.23
CA ARG A 117 -5.01 2.78 7.15
C ARG A 117 -3.82 1.91 7.52
N TYR A 118 -3.10 1.43 6.52
CA TYR A 118 -2.03 0.46 6.74
C TYR A 118 -0.86 1.07 7.50
N ALA A 119 -0.50 2.32 7.21
CA ALA A 119 0.50 3.05 7.98
C ALA A 119 0.08 3.23 9.45
N GLY A 120 -1.19 3.55 9.70
CA GLY A 120 -1.75 3.64 11.05
C GLY A 120 -1.72 2.32 11.81
N GLU A 121 -2.16 1.23 11.19
CA GLU A 121 -2.16 -0.12 11.80
C GLU A 121 -0.73 -0.65 12.07
N LEU A 122 0.23 -0.29 11.22
CA LEU A 122 1.64 -0.64 11.38
C LEU A 122 2.40 0.32 12.32
N GLY A 123 1.79 1.43 12.75
CA GLY A 123 2.42 2.45 13.59
C GLY A 123 3.61 3.13 12.90
N LEU A 124 3.53 3.34 11.58
CA LEU A 124 4.62 3.94 10.81
C LEU A 124 4.66 5.46 11.04
N PRO A 125 5.86 6.09 11.01
CA PRO A 125 6.00 7.53 11.05
C PRO A 125 5.30 8.21 9.87
N GLU A 126 4.77 9.42 10.08
CA GLU A 126 4.07 10.17 9.03
C GLU A 126 4.93 10.35 7.77
N GLY A 127 6.24 10.61 7.91
CA GLY A 127 7.13 10.73 6.76
C GLY A 127 7.20 9.46 5.88
N VAL A 128 7.00 8.28 6.46
CA VAL A 128 6.93 7.01 5.70
C VAL A 128 5.58 6.88 5.00
N ALA A 129 4.49 7.29 5.67
CA ALA A 129 3.16 7.33 5.07
C ALA A 129 3.09 8.32 3.90
N ASP A 130 3.60 9.54 4.09
CA ASP A 130 3.74 10.57 3.06
C ASP A 130 4.52 10.04 1.86
N ARG A 131 5.67 9.41 2.12
CA ARG A 131 6.48 8.82 1.07
C ARG A 131 5.73 7.70 0.33
N ALA A 132 4.98 6.86 1.03
CA ALA A 132 4.17 5.82 0.41
C ALA A 132 3.04 6.39 -0.47
N ARG A 133 2.39 7.49 -0.06
CA ARG A 133 1.42 8.21 -0.90
C ARG A 133 2.08 8.77 -2.15
N GLU A 134 3.24 9.40 -2.00
CA GLU A 134 4.03 9.94 -3.11
C GLU A 134 4.40 8.85 -4.14
N ILE A 135 4.76 7.65 -3.66
CA ILE A 135 5.05 6.49 -4.53
C ILE A 135 3.79 6.04 -5.29
N VAL A 136 2.62 6.03 -4.63
CA VAL A 136 1.34 5.73 -5.29
C VAL A 136 1.07 6.75 -6.40
N ASP A 137 1.16 8.05 -6.08
CA ASP A 137 0.90 9.15 -7.02
C ASP A 137 1.81 9.06 -8.25
N HIS A 138 3.12 8.85 -8.06
CA HIS A 138 4.06 8.71 -9.18
C HIS A 138 3.72 7.54 -10.10
N CYS A 139 3.20 6.45 -9.54
CA CYS A 139 2.83 5.26 -10.30
C CYS A 139 1.48 5.42 -11.01
N GLU A 140 0.56 6.18 -10.44
CA GLU A 140 -0.70 6.57 -11.07
C GLU A 140 -0.44 7.52 -12.24
N ASP A 141 0.42 8.53 -12.05
CA ASP A 141 0.89 9.44 -13.11
C ASP A 141 1.58 8.70 -14.27
N ALA A 142 2.36 7.67 -13.95
CA ALA A 142 2.99 6.80 -14.94
C ALA A 142 2.01 5.83 -15.63
N GLY A 143 0.74 5.78 -15.21
CA GLY A 143 -0.30 4.95 -15.80
C GLY A 143 -0.15 3.44 -15.52
N ILE A 144 0.69 3.04 -14.58
CA ILE A 144 0.97 1.62 -14.31
C ILE A 144 0.05 1.01 -13.24
N ALA A 145 -0.70 1.81 -12.48
CA ALA A 145 -1.61 1.31 -11.44
C ALA A 145 -2.91 0.70 -11.99
N GLY A 146 -3.31 1.06 -13.22
CA GLY A 146 -4.60 0.68 -13.80
C GLY A 146 -4.85 -0.82 -13.86
N GLY A 147 -6.05 -1.26 -13.43
CA GLY A 147 -6.48 -2.66 -13.47
C GLY A 147 -5.84 -3.58 -12.42
N LYS A 148 -5.00 -3.04 -11.52
CA LYS A 148 -4.43 -3.76 -10.38
C LYS A 148 -5.25 -3.51 -9.10
N SER A 149 -5.06 -4.37 -8.10
CA SER A 149 -5.71 -4.22 -6.79
C SER A 149 -5.15 -2.98 -6.05
N PRO A 150 -5.98 -1.99 -5.66
CA PRO A 150 -5.53 -0.81 -4.92
C PRO A 150 -4.88 -1.17 -3.59
N SER A 151 -5.45 -2.14 -2.85
CA SER A 151 -4.87 -2.66 -1.60
C SER A 151 -3.43 -3.17 -1.81
N GLY A 152 -3.22 -4.04 -2.79
CA GLY A 152 -1.90 -4.59 -3.09
C GLY A 152 -0.90 -3.54 -3.58
N TRP A 153 -1.40 -2.46 -4.21
CA TRP A 153 -0.59 -1.32 -4.64
C TRP A 153 -0.10 -0.50 -3.45
N ALA A 154 -1.01 -0.14 -2.55
CA ALA A 154 -0.72 0.58 -1.32
C ALA A 154 0.24 -0.21 -0.42
N ALA A 155 0.00 -1.51 -0.27
CA ALA A 155 0.87 -2.43 0.45
C ALA A 155 2.32 -2.40 -0.07
N ALA A 156 2.50 -2.50 -1.40
CA ALA A 156 3.82 -2.41 -1.98
C ALA A 156 4.48 -1.04 -1.83
N ALA A 157 3.68 0.04 -1.89
CA ALA A 157 4.19 1.40 -1.70
C ALA A 157 4.69 1.61 -0.26
N ILE A 158 3.94 1.12 0.74
CA ILE A 158 4.38 1.12 2.15
C ILE A 158 5.66 0.32 2.31
N TYR A 159 5.73 -0.88 1.74
CA TYR A 159 6.92 -1.70 1.83
C TYR A 159 8.13 -1.00 1.18
N ASN A 160 7.94 -0.31 0.06
CA ASN A 160 8.99 0.46 -0.60
C ASN A 160 9.47 1.65 0.26
N ALA A 161 8.54 2.47 0.75
CA ALA A 161 8.84 3.60 1.63
C ALA A 161 9.53 3.15 2.93
N SER A 162 9.10 2.03 3.51
CA SER A 162 9.72 1.46 4.71
C SER A 162 11.15 1.00 4.43
N VAL A 163 11.40 0.38 3.27
CA VAL A 163 12.76 0.00 2.87
C VAL A 163 13.65 1.21 2.64
N GLU A 164 13.13 2.28 2.04
CA GLU A 164 13.86 3.54 1.88
C GLU A 164 14.21 4.14 3.25
N ALA A 165 13.27 4.16 4.19
CA ALA A 165 13.48 4.67 5.54
C ALA A 165 14.30 3.74 6.48
N ASP A 166 14.86 2.64 5.94
CA ASP A 166 15.55 1.59 6.69
C ASP A 166 14.73 1.02 7.87
N MET A 167 13.41 0.93 7.68
CA MET A 167 12.45 0.38 8.63
C MET A 167 12.10 -1.06 8.30
N ASP A 168 12.20 -1.92 9.31
CA ASP A 168 11.82 -3.32 9.21
C ASP A 168 10.30 -3.48 9.35
N VAL A 169 9.65 -3.70 8.21
CA VAL A 169 8.25 -4.11 8.16
C VAL A 169 8.16 -5.56 7.69
N ARG A 170 7.55 -6.41 8.53
CA ARG A 170 7.36 -7.84 8.21
C ARG A 170 6.44 -7.99 7.01
N GLN A 171 6.92 -8.70 5.99
CA GLN A 171 6.11 -8.96 4.80
C GLN A 171 4.82 -9.72 5.14
N ASP A 172 4.86 -10.68 6.07
CA ASP A 172 3.69 -11.46 6.46
C ASP A 172 2.57 -10.56 7.01
N THR A 173 2.94 -9.63 7.91
CA THR A 173 2.00 -8.65 8.48
C THR A 173 1.38 -7.80 7.39
N LEU A 174 2.17 -7.43 6.39
CA LEU A 174 1.71 -6.62 5.27
C LEU A 174 0.82 -7.39 4.29
N THR A 175 1.11 -8.68 4.08
CA THR A 175 0.27 -9.56 3.25
C THR A 175 -1.07 -9.87 3.91
N GLU A 176 -1.08 -10.07 5.23
CA GLU A 176 -2.28 -10.27 6.04
C GLU A 176 -3.15 -9.02 6.00
N LEU A 177 -2.57 -7.86 6.32
CA LEU A 177 -3.29 -6.58 6.34
C LEU A 177 -3.87 -6.16 4.97
N ALA A 178 -3.18 -6.53 3.89
CA ALA A 178 -3.61 -6.18 2.54
C ALA A 178 -4.45 -7.26 1.86
N ASP A 179 -4.62 -8.44 2.46
CA ASP A 179 -5.23 -9.62 1.86
C ASP A 179 -4.69 -9.92 0.46
N VAL A 180 -3.35 -9.93 0.35
CA VAL A 180 -2.65 -10.25 -0.90
C VAL A 180 -1.48 -11.19 -0.63
N THR A 181 -1.04 -11.88 -1.68
CA THR A 181 0.12 -12.76 -1.58
C THR A 181 1.44 -11.99 -1.54
N HIS A 182 2.50 -12.61 -0.99
CA HIS A 182 3.87 -12.10 -1.11
C HIS A 182 4.28 -11.81 -2.55
N VAL A 183 3.84 -12.63 -3.50
CA VAL A 183 4.15 -12.48 -4.91
C VAL A 183 3.51 -11.21 -5.47
N THR A 184 2.27 -10.90 -5.05
CA THR A 184 1.59 -9.65 -5.40
C THR A 184 2.43 -8.46 -4.97
N ILE A 185 2.78 -8.36 -3.67
CA ILE A 185 3.58 -7.24 -3.14
C ILE A 185 4.92 -7.16 -3.86
N ARG A 186 5.63 -8.28 -4.04
CA ARG A 186 6.93 -8.31 -4.73
C ARG A 186 6.84 -7.81 -6.16
N ASN A 187 5.80 -8.19 -6.92
CA ASN A 187 5.63 -7.75 -8.30
C ASN A 187 5.31 -6.25 -8.36
N ARG A 188 4.41 -5.77 -7.49
CA ARG A 188 4.07 -4.34 -7.41
C ARG A 188 5.28 -3.50 -7.03
N TYR A 189 6.05 -3.95 -6.02
CA TYR A 189 7.29 -3.31 -5.57
C TYR A 189 8.29 -3.12 -6.71
N LYS A 190 8.50 -4.15 -7.55
CA LYS A 190 9.44 -4.05 -8.69
C LYS A 190 9.00 -2.99 -9.69
N GLU A 191 7.73 -3.00 -10.08
CA GLU A 191 7.20 -2.02 -11.03
C GLU A 191 7.25 -0.59 -10.47
N GLN A 192 6.86 -0.39 -9.21
CA GLN A 192 7.02 0.90 -8.53
C GLN A 192 8.49 1.35 -8.55
N ARG A 193 9.43 0.41 -8.34
CA ARG A 193 10.84 0.73 -8.31
C ARG A 193 11.42 1.15 -9.65
N GLU A 194 10.92 0.60 -10.75
CA GLU A 194 11.28 1.01 -12.10
C GLU A 194 10.86 2.47 -12.34
N VAL A 195 9.58 2.81 -12.08
CA VAL A 195 9.07 4.19 -12.23
C VAL A 195 9.86 5.19 -11.39
N LEU A 196 10.12 4.87 -10.13
CA LEU A 196 10.83 5.78 -9.24
C LEU A 196 12.27 6.07 -9.70
N ARG A 197 12.96 5.08 -10.30
CA ARG A 197 14.32 5.26 -10.84
C ARG A 197 14.34 6.05 -12.14
N GLU A 198 13.35 5.84 -12.99
CA GLU A 198 13.19 6.64 -14.22
C GLU A 198 12.89 8.10 -13.89
N ARG A 199 12.07 8.35 -12.86
CA ARG A 199 11.66 9.69 -12.44
C ARG A 199 12.75 10.45 -11.68
N ASN A 200 13.54 9.76 -10.86
CA ASN A 200 14.65 10.37 -10.12
C ASN A 200 15.92 9.51 -10.26
N PRO A 201 16.64 9.58 -11.40
CA PRO A 201 17.89 8.85 -11.57
C PRO A 201 18.98 9.39 -10.64
N PRO A 202 19.98 8.58 -10.25
CA PRO A 202 21.10 9.06 -9.46
C PRO A 202 21.89 10.14 -10.23
N PRO A 203 22.48 11.11 -9.53
CA PRO A 203 23.29 12.15 -10.14
C PRO A 203 24.62 11.61 -10.68
N ALA A 204 25.32 12.45 -11.45
CA ALA A 204 26.52 12.07 -12.16
C ALA A 204 27.75 11.89 -11.26
N THR A 205 27.76 12.47 -10.06
CA THR A 205 28.89 12.38 -9.14
C THR A 205 28.53 11.63 -7.87
N ALA A 206 29.49 10.91 -7.29
CA ALA A 206 29.28 10.15 -6.06
C ALA A 206 28.95 11.08 -4.88
N VAL A 207 29.55 12.26 -4.84
CA VAL A 207 29.30 13.27 -3.79
C VAL A 207 27.87 13.80 -3.85
N GLU A 208 27.37 14.18 -5.03
CA GLU A 208 25.96 14.57 -5.18
C GLU A 208 25.01 13.40 -4.89
N ALA A 209 25.44 12.17 -5.19
CA ALA A 209 24.63 10.98 -4.92
C ALA A 209 24.43 10.75 -3.42
N VAL A 210 25.33 11.21 -2.55
CA VAL A 210 25.12 11.18 -1.09
C VAL A 210 23.87 11.97 -0.71
N ASP A 211 23.74 13.23 -1.17
CA ASP A 211 22.58 14.06 -0.85
C ASP A 211 21.30 13.57 -1.52
N TRP A 212 21.42 13.00 -2.72
CA TRP A 212 20.32 12.30 -3.38
C TRP A 212 19.79 11.14 -2.52
N TYR A 213 20.67 10.32 -1.94
CA TYR A 213 20.30 9.22 -1.06
C TYR A 213 19.64 9.68 0.25
N ARG A 214 20.04 10.83 0.79
CA ARG A 214 19.47 11.41 2.03
C ARG A 214 18.00 11.81 1.90
N GLN A 215 17.48 11.95 0.69
CA GLN A 215 16.04 12.17 0.47
C GLN A 215 15.21 10.98 0.96
N TYR A 216 15.83 9.80 1.08
CA TYR A 216 15.19 8.52 1.35
C TYR A 216 15.68 7.87 2.64
N LEU A 217 17.00 7.94 2.87
CA LEU A 217 17.66 7.24 3.96
C LEU A 217 17.68 8.08 5.25
N PRO A 218 17.64 7.44 6.43
CA PRO A 218 17.81 8.10 7.71
C PRO A 218 19.28 8.47 8.00
N ALA A 219 19.98 9.08 7.04
CA ALA A 219 21.37 9.51 7.17
C ALA A 219 21.44 10.92 7.78
N SER A 220 22.03 11.02 8.96
CA SER A 220 22.30 12.32 9.61
C SER A 220 23.26 13.16 8.76
N GLU A 221 23.25 14.49 8.97
CA GLU A 221 24.19 15.39 8.29
C GLU A 221 25.64 15.01 8.58
N TYR A 222 25.96 14.61 9.81
CA TYR A 222 27.29 14.11 10.17
C TYR A 222 27.71 12.86 9.36
N VAL A 223 26.80 11.89 9.18
CA VAL A 223 27.06 10.69 8.39
C VAL A 223 27.27 11.05 6.91
N ALA A 224 26.45 11.98 6.39
CA ALA A 224 26.58 12.44 5.02
C ALA A 224 27.91 13.19 4.76
N ASP A 225 28.31 14.07 5.68
CA ASP A 225 29.56 14.81 5.58
C ASP A 225 30.75 13.86 5.59
N THR A 226 30.74 12.89 6.52
CA THR A 226 31.75 11.84 6.59
C THR A 226 31.80 11.01 5.31
N ALA A 227 30.64 10.68 4.72
CA ALA A 227 30.57 9.95 3.46
C ALA A 227 31.16 10.76 2.30
N ARG A 228 30.91 12.08 2.24
CA ARG A 228 31.49 12.97 1.21
C ARG A 228 33.01 13.10 1.37
N ASP A 229 33.50 13.19 2.59
CA ASP A 229 34.94 13.23 2.89
C ASP A 229 35.63 11.92 2.45
N LEU A 230 35.01 10.77 2.75
CA LEU A 230 35.49 9.46 2.29
C LEU A 230 35.58 9.38 0.76
N LEU A 231 34.53 9.82 0.06
CA LEU A 231 34.52 9.83 -1.41
C LEU A 231 35.59 10.75 -1.99
N THR A 232 35.81 11.91 -1.37
CA THR A 232 36.84 12.87 -1.79
C THR A 232 38.23 12.26 -1.64
N ALA A 233 38.51 11.59 -0.51
CA ALA A 233 39.78 10.90 -0.29
C ALA A 233 39.97 9.71 -1.25
N ALA A 234 38.90 8.96 -1.54
CA ALA A 234 38.94 7.82 -2.45
C ALA A 234 39.17 8.21 -3.91
N GLY A 235 38.76 9.41 -4.32
CA GLY A 235 38.93 9.93 -5.68
C GLY A 235 40.38 10.01 -6.16
N ASP A 236 41.35 10.04 -5.24
CA ASP A 236 42.78 10.02 -5.58
C ASP A 236 43.25 8.63 -6.09
N ALA A 237 42.56 7.56 -5.71
CA ALA A 237 42.95 6.18 -6.02
C ALA A 237 41.92 5.41 -6.86
N HIS A 238 40.65 5.83 -6.86
CA HIS A 238 39.54 5.14 -7.51
C HIS A 238 38.71 6.10 -8.36
N SER A 239 38.16 5.61 -9.48
CA SER A 239 37.17 6.36 -10.28
C SER A 239 35.80 6.28 -9.63
N VAL A 240 35.58 7.13 -8.61
CA VAL A 240 34.34 7.11 -7.81
C VAL A 240 33.10 7.51 -8.61
N ASP A 241 33.26 8.26 -9.70
CA ASP A 241 32.17 8.77 -10.53
C ASP A 241 31.79 7.83 -11.71
N ASP A 242 32.49 6.71 -11.92
CA ASP A 242 32.08 5.70 -12.92
C ASP A 242 30.78 4.99 -12.51
N GLU A 243 30.59 4.79 -11.20
CA GLU A 243 29.39 4.19 -10.61
C GLU A 243 28.97 4.98 -9.34
N PRO A 244 28.50 6.22 -9.52
CA PRO A 244 28.40 7.21 -8.43
C PRO A 244 27.43 6.76 -7.32
N ALA A 245 26.33 6.11 -7.68
CA ALA A 245 25.37 5.61 -6.71
C ALA A 245 25.93 4.45 -5.85
N ALA A 246 26.70 3.54 -6.45
CA ALA A 246 27.29 2.42 -5.71
C ALA A 246 28.36 2.92 -4.73
N TRP A 247 29.19 3.89 -5.15
CA TRP A 247 30.16 4.54 -4.29
C TRP A 247 29.51 5.36 -3.18
N ALA A 248 28.47 6.13 -3.46
CA ALA A 248 27.73 6.87 -2.44
C ALA A 248 27.07 5.95 -1.41
N ALA A 249 26.46 4.85 -1.85
CA ALA A 249 25.88 3.84 -0.97
C ALA A 249 26.95 3.18 -0.08
N ALA A 250 28.12 2.86 -0.65
CA ALA A 250 29.25 2.32 0.11
C ALA A 250 29.78 3.33 1.14
N ALA A 251 29.93 4.60 0.75
CA ALA A 251 30.41 5.65 1.64
C ALA A 251 29.43 5.91 2.80
N LEU A 252 28.12 5.96 2.52
CA LEU A 252 27.09 6.09 3.54
C LEU A 252 27.07 4.89 4.50
N ARG A 253 27.31 3.68 3.99
CA ARG A 253 27.47 2.48 4.82
C ARG A 253 28.63 2.63 5.80
N VAL A 254 29.83 2.89 5.28
CA VAL A 254 31.06 3.00 6.09
C VAL A 254 30.94 4.15 7.09
N ALA A 255 30.44 5.31 6.64
CA ALA A 255 30.22 6.47 7.51
C ALA A 255 29.20 6.17 8.63
N GLY A 256 28.09 5.49 8.31
CA GLY A 256 27.08 5.08 9.29
C GLY A 256 27.64 4.11 10.33
N GLU A 257 28.44 3.12 9.90
CA GLU A 257 29.12 2.19 10.80
C GLU A 257 30.12 2.92 11.71
N ARG A 258 30.94 3.83 11.17
CA ARG A 258 31.89 4.66 11.94
C ARG A 258 31.17 5.59 12.94
N ALA A 259 29.98 6.05 12.61
CA ALA A 259 29.16 6.93 13.46
C ALA A 259 28.32 6.18 14.50
N GLY A 260 28.30 4.84 14.49
CA GLY A 260 27.43 4.03 15.36
C GLY A 260 25.94 4.08 14.98
N ALA A 261 25.63 4.49 13.75
CA ALA A 261 24.28 4.55 13.17
C ALA A 261 24.28 3.82 11.82
N PRO A 262 24.41 2.48 11.81
CA PRO A 262 24.54 1.71 10.58
C PRO A 262 23.25 1.79 9.75
N ILE A 263 23.41 1.91 8.43
CA ILE A 263 22.29 1.89 7.47
C ILE A 263 22.24 0.50 6.84
N GLY A 264 21.05 -0.09 6.79
CA GLY A 264 20.82 -1.40 6.22
C GLY A 264 21.16 -1.49 4.74
N MET A 265 21.80 -2.59 4.35
CA MET A 265 22.18 -2.89 2.96
C MET A 265 20.98 -2.81 1.99
N LYS A 266 19.80 -3.19 2.46
CA LYS A 266 18.58 -3.16 1.65
C LYS A 266 18.14 -1.73 1.35
N ALA A 267 18.20 -0.83 2.33
CA ALA A 267 17.90 0.59 2.14
C ALA A 267 18.90 1.23 1.18
N LEU A 268 20.20 0.99 1.37
CA LEU A 268 21.28 1.54 0.54
C LEU A 268 21.18 1.15 -0.94
N LYS A 269 20.87 -0.12 -1.23
CA LYS A 269 20.85 -0.59 -2.63
C LYS A 269 19.54 -0.31 -3.37
N THR A 270 18.45 -0.06 -2.64
CA THR A 270 17.10 -0.04 -3.22
C THR A 270 16.87 1.16 -4.16
N PRO A 271 17.18 2.41 -3.78
CA PRO A 271 16.96 3.58 -4.61
C PRO A 271 17.58 3.44 -6.01
N ALA A 272 18.90 3.25 -6.10
CA ALA A 272 19.59 3.16 -7.39
C ALA A 272 19.58 1.74 -8.02
N GLY A 273 19.24 0.70 -7.25
CA GLY A 273 19.23 -0.68 -7.75
C GLY A 273 20.61 -1.34 -7.84
N CYS A 274 21.59 -0.88 -7.06
CA CYS A 274 22.93 -1.45 -6.99
C CYS A 274 22.90 -2.91 -6.51
N SER A 275 23.90 -3.70 -6.87
CA SER A 275 24.05 -5.04 -6.29
C SER A 275 24.64 -4.95 -4.88
N SER A 276 24.36 -5.96 -4.04
CA SER A 276 24.93 -6.01 -2.70
C SER A 276 26.44 -6.23 -2.72
N SER A 277 26.98 -6.94 -3.72
CA SER A 277 28.43 -7.12 -3.89
C SER A 277 29.11 -5.81 -4.26
N ASP A 278 28.54 -5.04 -5.21
CA ASP A 278 29.13 -3.78 -5.66
C ASP A 278 29.31 -2.77 -4.51
N VAL A 279 28.34 -2.73 -3.60
CA VAL A 279 28.38 -1.88 -2.41
C VAL A 279 29.41 -2.40 -1.38
N HIS A 280 29.53 -3.72 -1.21
CA HIS A 280 30.51 -4.29 -0.27
C HIS A 280 31.95 -4.09 -0.75
N ASP A 281 32.22 -4.33 -2.03
CA ASP A 281 33.57 -4.24 -2.59
C ASP A 281 34.10 -2.81 -2.45
N ARG A 282 33.28 -1.81 -2.76
CA ARG A 282 33.61 -0.39 -2.57
C ARG A 282 33.71 0.02 -1.10
N ALA A 283 32.88 -0.55 -0.24
CA ALA A 283 32.96 -0.29 1.20
C ALA A 283 34.32 -0.77 1.76
N ALA A 284 34.80 -1.94 1.31
CA ALA A 284 36.12 -2.43 1.68
C ALA A 284 37.25 -1.52 1.18
N ASP A 285 37.14 -0.97 -0.04
CA ASP A 285 38.09 0.02 -0.56
C ASP A 285 38.10 1.29 0.31
N LEU A 286 36.92 1.78 0.74
CA LEU A 286 36.80 2.96 1.61
C LEU A 286 37.26 2.72 3.05
N GLU A 287 37.12 1.50 3.57
CA GLU A 287 37.59 1.12 4.91
C GLU A 287 39.11 1.06 5.00
N ALA A 288 39.80 0.86 3.88
CA ALA A 288 41.26 0.84 3.79
C ALA A 288 41.90 2.24 3.81
N LEU A 289 41.10 3.30 3.70
CA LEU A 289 41.49 4.72 3.81
C LEU A 289 41.46 5.20 5.27
#